data_AF-A0A2N2GX45-F1
#
_entry.id   AF-A0A2N2GX45-F1
#
_cell.length_a   1.000
_cell.length_b   1.000
_cell.length_c   1.000
_cell.angle_alpha   90.00
_cell.angle_beta   90.00
_cell.angle_gamma   90.00
#
_symmetry.space_group_name_H-M   'P 1'
#
loop_
_entity.id
_entity.type
_entity.pdbx_description
1 polymer ?
#
loop_
_entity_poly.entity_id
_entity_poly.type
_entity_poly.pdbx_seq_one_letter_code
_entity_poly.pdbx_strand_id
1 'polypeptide(L)'
;MSALAKFDNVNRKIGLALEGIGLAAMIIMVFITTLDVVGAKLFLRPVFGALDAVMVLQLVAIAFAATITLLTGRHIEVEFLAVLFPEIVQAVIDLLVRLV
;
A
#
# COMPACT_ATOMS: atom_id res chain seq x y z
N MET A 1 2.16 -4.99 34.55
CA MET A 1 2.18 -4.31 33.24
C MET A 1 0.79 -3.76 32.99
N SER A 2 0.65 -2.45 32.77
CA SER A 2 -0.63 -1.76 32.53
C SER A 2 -1.40 -2.42 31.38
N ALA A 3 -2.73 -2.51 31.49
CA ALA A 3 -3.60 -3.08 30.45
C ALA A 3 -3.40 -2.41 29.07
N LEU A 4 -3.03 -1.13 29.06
CA LEU A 4 -2.69 -0.37 27.86
C LEU A 4 -1.49 -0.95 27.11
N ALA A 5 -0.40 -1.26 27.82
CA ALA A 5 0.80 -1.84 27.21
C ALA A 5 0.55 -3.23 26.61
N LYS A 6 -0.43 -3.97 27.14
CA LYS A 6 -0.83 -5.26 26.59
C LYS A 6 -1.64 -5.07 25.30
N PHE A 7 -2.50 -4.05 25.26
CA PHE A 7 -3.31 -3.69 24.09
C PHE A 7 -2.43 -3.22 22.92
N ASP A 8 -1.45 -2.36 23.18
CA ASP A 8 -0.51 -1.88 22.15
C ASP A 8 0.30 -3.02 21.52
N ASN A 9 0.79 -3.95 22.35
CA ASN A 9 1.52 -5.12 21.86
C ASN A 9 0.65 -6.05 21.00
N VAL A 10 -0.64 -6.19 21.34
CA VAL A 10 -1.59 -6.96 20.52
C VAL A 10 -1.84 -6.24 19.20
N ASN A 11 -2.09 -4.93 19.24
CA ASN A 11 -2.35 -4.14 18.04
C ASN A 11 -1.16 -4.17 17.08
N ARG A 12 0.08 -4.07 17.60
CA ARG A 12 1.31 -4.17 16.80
C ARG A 12 1.48 -5.55 16.17
N LYS A 13 1.19 -6.63 16.91
CA LYS A 13 1.27 -8.00 16.36
C LYS A 13 0.26 -8.24 15.25
N ILE A 14 -0.98 -7.77 15.43
CA ILE A 14 -2.02 -7.85 14.40
C ILE A 14 -1.59 -7.01 13.18
N GLY A 15 -1.11 -5.78 13.41
CA GLY A 15 -0.61 -4.90 12.36
C GLY A 15 0.48 -5.55 11.49
N LEU A 16 1.47 -6.19 12.13
CA LEU A 16 2.53 -6.92 11.40
C LEU A 16 2.00 -8.13 10.62
N ALA A 17 1.02 -8.86 11.17
CA ALA A 17 0.41 -9.97 10.46
C ALA A 17 -0.37 -9.51 9.23
N LEU A 18 -1.14 -8.43 9.36
CA LEU A 18 -1.88 -7.81 8.26
C LEU A 18 -0.91 -7.25 7.21
N GLU A 19 0.15 -6.57 7.62
CA GLU A 19 1.22 -6.10 6.72
C GLU A 19 1.78 -7.25 5.88
N GLY A 20 2.08 -8.40 6.51
CA GLY A 20 2.55 -9.59 5.81
C GLY A 20 1.58 -10.06 4.71
N ILE A 21 0.27 -9.99 4.98
CA ILE A 21 -0.77 -10.33 3.99
C ILE A 21 -0.79 -9.31 2.85
N GLY A 22 -0.73 -8.01 3.18
CA GLY A 22 -0.70 -6.94 2.17
C GLY A 22 0.52 -7.02 1.26
N LEU A 23 1.69 -7.28 1.85
CA LEU A 23 2.94 -7.49 1.11
C LEU A 23 2.85 -8.71 0.20
N ALA A 24 2.34 -9.83 0.71
CA ALA A 24 2.17 -11.04 -0.10
C ALA A 24 1.23 -10.79 -1.29
N ALA A 25 0.10 -10.10 -1.07
CA ALA A 25 -0.83 -9.74 -2.14
C ALA A 25 -0.17 -8.85 -3.21
N MET A 26 0.66 -7.89 -2.79
CA MET A 26 1.42 -7.02 -3.70
C MET A 26 2.43 -7.81 -4.54
N ILE A 27 3.18 -8.75 -3.92
CA ILE A 27 4.13 -9.62 -4.65
C ILE A 27 3.39 -10.51 -5.67
N ILE A 28 2.28 -11.13 -5.27
CA ILE A 28 1.46 -11.97 -6.16
C ILE A 28 0.93 -11.14 -7.33
N MET A 29 0.48 -9.91 -7.07
CA MET A 29 -0.01 -9.00 -8.11
C MET A 29 1.09 -8.67 -9.12
N VAL A 30 2.30 -8.32 -8.66
CA VAL A 30 3.45 -8.05 -9.54
C VAL A 30 3.78 -9.28 -10.39
N PHE A 31 3.70 -10.47 -9.82
CA PHE A 31 3.95 -11.70 -10.55
C PHE A 31 2.90 -11.96 -11.64
N ILE A 32 1.60 -11.87 -11.29
CA ILE A 32 0.50 -12.07 -12.25
C ILE A 32 0.56 -11.03 -13.38
N THR A 33 0.75 -9.75 -13.05
CA THR A 33 0.85 -8.69 -14.06
C THR A 33 2.06 -8.88 -14.97
N THR A 34 3.19 -9.34 -14.44
CA THR A 34 4.37 -9.65 -15.26
C THR A 34 4.09 -10.80 -16.21
N LEU A 35 3.49 -11.89 -15.72
CA LEU A 35 3.10 -13.02 -16.56
C LEU A 35 2.08 -12.61 -17.64
N ASP A 36 1.12 -11.77 -17.29
CA ASP A 36 0.12 -11.27 -18.24
C ASP A 36 0.76 -10.41 -19.34
N VAL A 37 1.63 -9.46 -18.97
CA VAL A 37 2.35 -8.63 -19.95
C VAL A 37 3.24 -9.48 -20.86
N VAL A 38 3.95 -10.47 -20.30
CA VAL A 38 4.79 -11.40 -21.08
C VAL A 38 3.93 -12.26 -22.00
N GLY A 39 2.82 -12.83 -21.50
CA GLY A 39 1.87 -13.62 -22.28
C GLY A 39 1.24 -12.83 -23.42
N ALA A 40 0.78 -11.62 -23.14
CA ALA A 40 0.18 -10.74 -24.13
C ALA A 40 1.20 -10.27 -25.18
N LYS A 41 2.41 -9.90 -24.78
CA LYS A 41 3.40 -9.30 -25.70
C LYS A 41 4.25 -10.31 -26.47
N LEU A 42 4.65 -11.42 -25.86
CA LEU A 42 5.48 -12.44 -26.52
C LEU A 42 4.64 -13.52 -27.21
N PHE A 43 3.49 -13.87 -26.65
CA PHE A 43 2.70 -15.02 -27.10
C PHE A 43 1.35 -14.63 -27.71
N LEU A 44 1.01 -13.32 -27.75
CA LEU A 44 -0.30 -12.80 -28.19
C LEU A 44 -1.49 -13.48 -27.48
N ARG A 45 -1.24 -14.01 -26.27
CA ARG A 45 -2.21 -14.72 -25.45
C ARG A 45 -2.13 -14.16 -24.03
N PRO A 46 -2.95 -13.15 -23.70
CA PRO A 46 -3.03 -12.63 -22.34
C PRO A 46 -3.48 -13.72 -21.37
N VAL A 47 -3.14 -13.56 -20.10
CA VAL A 47 -3.53 -14.49 -19.04
C VAL A 47 -4.99 -14.25 -18.71
N PHE A 48 -5.82 -15.28 -18.91
CA PHE A 48 -7.26 -15.19 -18.64
C PHE A 48 -7.53 -14.85 -17.17
N GLY A 49 -8.34 -13.81 -16.93
CA GLY A 49 -8.70 -13.37 -15.58
C GLY A 49 -7.58 -12.65 -14.81
N ALA A 50 -6.48 -12.28 -15.47
CA ALA A 50 -5.39 -11.55 -14.81
C ALA A 50 -5.86 -10.20 -14.22
N LEU A 51 -6.69 -9.44 -14.94
CA LEU A 51 -7.22 -8.17 -14.44
C LEU A 51 -8.07 -8.34 -13.19
N ASP A 52 -9.00 -9.29 -13.19
CA ASP A 52 -9.89 -9.52 -12.03
C ASP A 52 -9.07 -9.93 -10.80
N ALA A 53 -8.07 -10.79 -10.98
CA ALA A 53 -7.14 -11.19 -9.91
C ALA A 53 -6.36 -9.98 -9.37
N VAL A 54 -5.85 -9.13 -10.25
CA VAL A 54 -5.09 -7.92 -9.88
C VAL A 54 -5.96 -6.94 -9.11
N MET A 55 -7.21 -6.72 -9.54
CA MET A 55 -8.15 -5.82 -8.85
C MET A 55 -8.41 -6.26 -7.41
N VAL A 56 -8.64 -7.56 -7.18
CA VAL A 56 -8.86 -8.10 -5.83
C VAL A 56 -7.58 -8.01 -4.99
N LEU A 57 -6.43 -8.39 -5.56
CA LEU A 57 -5.14 -8.31 -4.88
C LEU A 57 -4.78 -6.87 -4.50
N GLN A 58 -5.17 -5.90 -5.31
CA GLN A 58 -4.92 -4.48 -5.04
C GLN A 58 -5.74 -3.98 -3.88
N LEU A 59 -7.02 -4.37 -3.82
CA LEU A 59 -7.89 -4.07 -2.69
C LEU A 59 -7.34 -4.65 -1.38
N VAL A 60 -6.88 -5.90 -1.42
CA VAL A 60 -6.23 -6.58 -0.28
C VAL A 60 -4.95 -5.87 0.12
N ALA A 61 -4.07 -5.56 -0.84
CA ALA A 61 -2.79 -4.91 -0.58
C ALA A 61 -2.99 -3.54 0.09
N ILE A 62 -3.88 -2.69 -0.44
CA ILE A 62 -4.15 -1.36 0.11
C ILE A 62 -4.75 -1.45 1.51
N ALA A 63 -5.79 -2.27 1.70
CA ALA A 63 -6.48 -2.38 2.98
C ALA A 63 -5.54 -2.83 4.12
N PHE A 64 -4.67 -3.81 3.85
CA PHE A 64 -3.78 -4.35 4.87
C PHE A 64 -2.47 -3.56 5.03
N ALA A 65 -1.95 -2.95 3.95
CA ALA A 65 -0.81 -2.03 4.06
C ALA A 65 -1.19 -0.73 4.78
N ALA A 66 -2.44 -0.25 4.66
CA ALA A 66 -2.90 0.95 5.36
C ALA A 66 -2.75 0.82 6.89
N THR A 67 -2.93 -0.39 7.44
CA THR A 67 -2.86 -0.62 8.88
C THR A 67 -1.48 -0.25 9.46
N ILE A 68 -0.39 -0.64 8.81
CA ILE A 68 0.96 -0.32 9.30
C ILE A 68 1.32 1.15 9.08
N THR A 69 0.83 1.77 8.00
CA THR A 69 1.04 3.21 7.76
C THR A 69 0.36 4.05 8.85
N LEU A 70 -0.84 3.66 9.28
CA LEU A 70 -1.54 4.30 10.39
C LEU A 70 -0.83 4.08 11.74
N LEU A 71 -0.36 2.86 12.02
CA LEU A 71 0.35 2.54 13.26
C LEU A 71 1.71 3.23 13.38
N THR A 72 2.41 3.39 12.25
CA THR A 72 3.73 4.02 12.20
C THR A 72 3.64 5.55 12.11
N GLY A 73 2.44 6.11 11.92
CA GLY A 73 2.25 7.54 11.68
C GLY A 73 2.90 8.02 10.38
N ARG A 74 3.28 7.10 9.49
CA ARG A 74 3.81 7.41 8.16
C ARG A 74 2.61 7.68 7.25
N HIS A 75 2.16 8.93 7.20
CA HIS A 75 1.43 9.42 6.03
C HIS A 75 2.39 9.35 4.85
N ILE A 76 2.33 8.27 4.07
CA ILE A 76 3.02 8.19 2.76
C ILE A 76 2.18 9.00 1.77
N GLU A 77 1.84 10.23 2.09
CA GLU A 77 1.24 11.12 1.11
C GLU A 77 2.13 12.34 0.98
N VAL A 78 2.70 12.41 -0.22
CA VAL A 78 3.38 13.55 -0.83
C VAL A 78 4.81 13.88 -0.38
N GLU A 79 5.38 13.38 0.73
CA GLU A 79 6.75 13.78 1.12
C GLU A 79 7.82 13.55 0.03
N PHE A 80 7.73 12.45 -0.72
CA PHE A 80 8.74 12.13 -1.75
C PHE A 80 8.79 13.13 -2.91
N LEU A 81 7.65 13.72 -3.29
CA LEU A 81 7.55 14.73 -4.34
C LEU A 81 7.60 16.14 -3.76
N ALA A 82 6.94 16.37 -2.62
CA ALA A 82 6.89 17.67 -1.92
C ALA A 82 8.29 18.19 -1.59
N VAL A 83 9.22 17.32 -1.14
CA VAL A 83 10.60 17.72 -0.85
C VAL A 83 11.34 18.27 -2.08
N LEU A 84 10.93 17.89 -3.29
CA LEU A 84 11.50 18.41 -4.53
C LEU A 84 10.92 19.78 -4.95
N PHE A 85 9.81 20.20 -4.35
CA PHE A 85 9.13 21.44 -4.67
C PHE A 85 9.64 22.63 -3.84
N PRO A 86 9.58 23.87 -4.36
CA PRO A 86 9.88 25.08 -3.60
C PRO A 86 8.98 25.23 -2.36
N GLU A 87 9.48 25.86 -1.29
CA GLU A 87 8.81 26.01 0.01
C GLU A 87 7.36 26.52 -0.07
N ILE A 88 7.07 27.40 -1.04
CA ILE A 88 5.73 27.96 -1.25
C ILE A 88 4.73 26.88 -1.69
N VAL A 89 5.15 25.96 -2.55
CA VAL A 89 4.29 24.88 -3.06
C VAL A 89 4.07 23.83 -1.97
N GLN A 90 5.09 23.55 -1.15
CA GLN A 90 4.95 22.68 0.02
C GLN A 90 3.92 23.24 1.01
N ALA A 91 3.97 24.54 1.32
CA ALA A 91 3.03 25.17 2.24
C ALA A 91 1.57 25.13 1.74
N VAL A 92 1.35 25.24 0.42
CA VAL A 92 0.01 25.12 -0.17
C VAL A 92 -0.49 23.69 -0.11
N ILE A 93 0.36 22.70 -0.41
CA ILE A 93 0.02 21.28 -0.32
C ILE A 93 -0.33 20.91 1.13
N ASP A 94 0.49 21.33 2.10
CA ASP A 94 0.25 21.07 3.53
C ASP A 94 -1.08 21.66 4.02
N LEU A 95 -1.42 22.87 3.54
CA LEU A 95 -2.71 23.50 3.85
C LEU A 95 -3.88 22.68 3.30
N LEU A 96 -3.77 22.18 2.07
CA LEU A 96 -4.82 21.40 1.41
C LEU A 96 -4.99 20.02 2.04
N VAL A 97 -3.88 19.33 2.34
CA VAL A 97 -3.89 18.01 3.00
C VAL A 97 -4.51 18.09 4.39
N ARG A 98 -4.25 19.16 5.16
CA ARG A 98 -4.86 19.36 6.49
C ARG A 98 -6.35 19.72 6.44
N LEU A 99 -6.85 20.16 5.29
CA LEU A 99 -8.23 20.59 5.13
C LEU A 99 -9.16 19.43 4.71
N VAL A 100 -8.59 18.35 4.15
CA VAL A 100 -9.29 17.12 3.71
C VAL A 100 -9.27 16.08 4.82
#